data_AF-M5T985-F1
#
_entry.id   AF-M5T985-F1
#
_cell.length_a   1.000
_cell.length_b   1.000
_cell.length_c   1.000
_cell.angle_alpha   90.00
_cell.angle_beta   90.00
_cell.angle_gamma   90.00
#
_symmetry.space_group_name_H-M   'P 1'
#
loop_
_entity.id
_entity.type
_entity.pdbx_description
1 polymer ?
#
loop_
_entity_poly.entity_id
_entity_poly.type
_entity_poly.pdbx_seq_one_letter_code
_entity_poly.pdbx_strand_id
1 'polypeptide(L)'
;MNMKPVNFAIVAAFLLVFSSTDVASAASPGWSPVIIATGEYREQIKSLPIEQRPNRPFHFYGNTVRRRHYRGVVTPSPRSIVSPVTSYGTSWLRR
;
A
#
# COMPACT_ATOMS: atom_id res chain seq x y z
N MET A 1 18.44 -31.98 -31.94
CA MET A 1 19.21 -31.94 -30.67
C MET A 1 18.39 -32.61 -29.57
N ASN A 2 18.79 -33.80 -29.11
CA ASN A 2 18.14 -34.50 -28.00
C ASN A 2 18.57 -33.85 -26.68
N MET A 3 17.69 -33.04 -26.07
CA MET A 3 17.93 -32.51 -24.74
C MET A 3 17.66 -33.60 -23.70
N LYS A 4 18.65 -33.85 -22.83
CA LYS A 4 18.54 -34.84 -21.75
C LYS A 4 17.45 -34.39 -20.76
N PRO A 5 16.69 -35.30 -20.14
CA PRO A 5 15.57 -34.95 -19.24
C PRO A 5 16.00 -34.07 -18.05
N VAL A 6 17.26 -34.16 -17.63
CA VAL A 6 17.89 -33.27 -16.65
C VAL A 6 17.84 -31.79 -17.05
N ASN A 7 17.99 -31.48 -18.34
CA ASN A 7 17.94 -30.10 -18.82
C ASN A 7 16.50 -29.54 -18.74
N PHE A 8 15.49 -30.38 -18.97
CA PHE A 8 14.09 -29.99 -18.78
C PHE A 8 13.75 -29.74 -17.31
N ALA A 9 14.26 -30.58 -16.40
CA ALA A 9 14.07 -30.39 -14.96
C ALA A 9 14.70 -29.09 -14.45
N ILE A 10 15.91 -28.74 -14.93
CA ILE A 10 16.59 -27.50 -14.56
C ILE A 10 15.81 -26.29 -15.09
N VAL A 11 15.35 -26.32 -16.34
CA VAL A 11 14.57 -25.23 -16.93
C VAL A 11 13.22 -25.05 -16.21
N ALA A 12 12.55 -26.14 -15.84
CA ALA A 12 11.30 -26.10 -15.09
C ALA A 12 11.50 -25.54 -13.67
N ALA A 13 12.57 -25.92 -12.97
CA ALA A 13 12.89 -25.40 -11.65
C ALA A 13 13.23 -23.90 -11.70
N PHE A 14 13.95 -23.45 -12.73
CA PHE A 14 14.20 -22.02 -12.95
C PHE A 14 12.89 -21.26 -13.19
N LEU A 15 12.00 -21.74 -14.06
CA LEU A 15 10.71 -21.09 -14.33
C LEU A 15 9.80 -21.00 -13.09
N LEU A 16 9.85 -21.98 -12.20
CA LEU A 16 9.04 -22.00 -10.98
C LEU A 16 9.46 -20.90 -9.97
N VAL A 17 10.76 -20.62 -9.84
CA VAL A 17 11.30 -19.60 -8.92
C VAL A 17 10.99 -18.17 -9.39
N PHE A 18 10.90 -17.95 -10.70
CA PHE A 18 10.57 -16.62 -11.26
C PHE A 18 9.07 -16.29 -11.27
N SER A 19 8.18 -17.22 -10.92
CA SER A 19 6.73 -17.01 -10.98
C SER A 19 6.14 -16.33 -9.73
N SER A 20 6.94 -16.06 -8.71
CA SER A 20 6.50 -15.47 -7.44
C SER A 20 6.60 -13.93 -7.46
N THR A 21 5.74 -13.26 -8.22
CA THR A 21 5.59 -11.79 -8.11
C THR A 21 4.52 -11.45 -7.08
N ASP A 22 4.84 -11.56 -5.79
CA ASP A 22 4.02 -10.95 -4.76
C ASP A 22 4.16 -9.43 -4.85
N VAL A 23 3.11 -8.77 -5.36
CA VAL A 23 3.03 -7.31 -5.35
C VAL A 23 2.69 -6.90 -3.92
N ALA A 24 3.72 -6.60 -3.13
CA ALA A 24 3.54 -6.07 -1.78
C ALA A 24 2.76 -4.74 -1.84
N SER A 25 1.47 -4.80 -1.55
CA SER A 25 0.59 -3.63 -1.50
C SER A 25 0.69 -2.98 -0.12
N ALA A 26 1.74 -2.21 0.09
CA ALA A 26 1.88 -1.39 1.30
C ALA A 26 1.04 -0.12 1.13
N ALA A 27 -0.29 -0.21 1.11
CA ALA A 27 -1.17 0.94 0.87
C ALA A 27 -1.08 1.96 2.01
N SER A 28 -0.96 3.25 1.67
CA SER A 28 -0.93 4.32 2.68
C SER A 28 -2.29 4.44 3.38
N PRO A 29 -2.33 4.81 4.67
CA PRO A 29 -3.58 5.14 5.34
C PRO A 29 -4.37 6.20 4.58
N GLY A 30 -5.69 6.04 4.58
CA GLY A 30 -6.61 6.96 3.91
C GLY A 30 -6.58 8.39 4.48
N TRP A 31 -7.44 9.25 3.95
CA TRP A 31 -7.55 10.64 4.38
C TRP A 31 -8.55 10.80 5.53
N SER A 32 -8.17 11.62 6.50
CA SER A 32 -9.08 12.19 7.49
C SER A 32 -9.57 13.54 6.97
N PRO A 33 -10.89 13.81 6.94
CA PRO A 33 -11.41 15.14 6.61
C PRO A 33 -11.13 16.16 7.72
N VAL A 34 -10.87 15.70 8.95
CA VAL A 34 -10.57 16.53 10.10
C VAL A 34 -9.12 17.03 10.00
N ILE A 35 -8.96 18.35 9.83
CA ILE A 35 -7.66 19.02 9.68
C ILE A 35 -6.94 19.08 11.02
N ILE A 36 -7.63 19.58 12.04
CA ILE A 36 -7.11 19.76 13.40
C ILE A 36 -7.81 18.73 14.29
N ALA A 37 -7.11 17.66 14.63
CA ALA A 37 -7.63 16.65 15.55
C ALA A 37 -7.58 17.18 17.00
N THR A 38 -8.73 17.16 17.67
CA THR A 38 -8.93 17.55 19.07
C THR A 38 -9.65 16.44 19.84
N GLY A 39 -9.70 16.55 21.16
CA GLY A 39 -10.42 15.62 22.04
C GLY A 39 -9.99 14.15 21.87
N GLU A 40 -10.97 13.26 21.99
CA GLU A 40 -10.76 11.81 21.89
C GLU A 40 -10.11 11.39 20.56
N TYR A 41 -10.53 12.01 19.45
CA TYR A 41 -9.98 11.71 18.12
C TYR A 41 -8.47 12.00 18.02
N ARG A 42 -8.00 13.04 18.70
CA ARG A 42 -6.56 13.33 18.78
C ARG A 42 -5.80 12.22 19.49
N GLU A 43 -6.34 11.73 20.60
CA GLU A 43 -5.69 10.68 21.40
C GLU A 43 -5.70 9.34 20.67
N GLN A 44 -6.81 9.01 19.99
CA GLN A 44 -6.89 7.86 19.09
C GLN A 44 -5.84 7.91 17.97
N ILE A 45 -5.61 9.06 17.33
CA ILE A 45 -4.58 9.13 16.27
C ILE A 45 -3.17 9.10 16.85
N LYS A 46 -2.95 9.68 18.03
CA LYS A 46 -1.63 9.66 18.68
C LYS A 46 -1.22 8.27 19.11
N SER A 47 -2.17 7.42 19.53
CA SER A 47 -1.88 6.04 19.94
C SER A 47 -1.41 5.17 18.78
N LEU A 48 -1.74 5.55 17.54
CA LEU A 48 -1.25 4.87 16.33
C LEU A 48 0.24 5.21 16.05
N PRO A 49 1.04 4.23 15.59
CA PRO A 49 2.33 4.46 14.95
C PRO A 49 2.22 5.51 13.82
N ILE A 50 3.25 6.34 13.64
CA ILE A 50 3.17 7.52 12.75
C ILE A 50 2.78 7.15 11.31
N GLU A 51 3.25 5.99 10.85
CA GLU A 51 3.00 5.38 9.56
C GLU A 51 1.52 5.09 9.37
N GLN A 52 0.85 4.54 10.38
CA GLN A 52 -0.54 4.08 10.31
C GLN A 52 -1.57 5.20 10.49
N ARG A 53 -1.13 6.41 10.83
CA ARG A 53 -2.02 7.56 11.01
C ARG A 53 -2.61 8.00 9.67
N PRO A 54 -3.89 8.39 9.61
CA PRO A 54 -4.50 8.89 8.38
C PRO A 54 -3.79 10.16 7.88
N ASN A 55 -3.76 10.32 6.56
CA ASN A 55 -3.33 11.56 5.94
C ASN A 55 -4.32 12.68 6.28
N ARG A 56 -3.83 13.90 6.49
CA ARG A 56 -4.68 15.05 6.82
C ARG A 56 -4.42 16.21 5.87
N PRO A 57 -5.44 16.99 5.49
CA PRO A 57 -5.22 18.22 4.75
C PRO A 57 -4.24 19.13 5.50
N PHE A 58 -3.40 19.83 4.74
CA PHE A 58 -2.38 20.77 5.24
C PHE A 58 -1.27 20.18 6.14
N HIS A 59 -1.26 18.86 6.40
CA HIS A 59 -0.20 18.18 7.16
C HIS A 59 0.94 17.68 6.27
N PHE A 60 1.58 18.56 5.50
CA PHE A 60 2.55 18.21 4.46
C PHE A 60 3.72 17.35 4.96
N TYR A 61 4.35 17.72 6.09
CA TYR A 61 5.48 16.99 6.66
C TYR A 61 5.07 15.59 7.13
N GLY A 62 4.05 15.50 7.97
CA GLY A 62 3.56 14.22 8.50
C GLY A 62 3.10 13.27 7.40
N ASN A 63 2.40 13.79 6.39
CA ASN A 63 1.99 12.99 5.23
C ASN A 63 3.21 12.48 4.44
N THR A 64 4.26 13.30 4.28
CA THR A 64 5.49 12.91 3.58
C THR A 64 6.24 11.79 4.29
N VAL A 65 6.33 11.83 5.62
CA VAL A 65 6.98 10.76 6.41
C VAL A 65 6.28 9.41 6.15
N ARG A 66 4.95 9.39 6.17
CA ARG A 66 4.16 8.18 5.89
C ARG A 66 4.37 7.69 4.46
N ARG A 67 4.40 8.60 3.48
CA ARG A 67 4.70 8.24 2.07
C ARG A 67 6.05 7.57 1.91
N ARG A 68 7.08 8.10 2.57
CA ARG A 68 8.42 7.53 2.51
C ARG A 68 8.50 6.14 3.13
N HIS A 69 7.64 5.85 4.10
CA HIS A 69 7.51 4.52 4.69
C HIS A 69 6.89 3.53 3.69
N TYR A 70 5.75 3.88 3.09
CA TYR A 70 5.00 3.04 2.14
C TYR A 70 5.52 3.12 0.70
N ARG A 71 6.84 3.12 0.47
CA ARG A 71 7.47 3.27 -0.86
C ARG A 71 6.68 2.49 -1.94
N GLY A 72 6.08 3.19 -2.91
CA GLY A 72 5.30 2.58 -4.00
C GLY A 72 3.85 3.03 -4.15
N VAL A 73 3.29 3.85 -3.24
CA VAL A 73 1.88 4.26 -3.31
C VAL A 73 1.69 5.61 -3.99
N VAL A 74 0.79 5.61 -4.98
CA VAL A 74 0.27 6.74 -5.75
C VAL A 74 0.20 8.00 -4.89
N THR A 75 0.88 9.06 -5.33
CA THR A 75 0.76 10.39 -4.76
C THR A 75 -0.72 10.77 -4.76
N PRO A 76 -1.39 10.84 -3.59
CA PRO A 76 -2.79 11.19 -3.52
C PRO A 76 -2.92 12.61 -4.03
N SER A 77 -3.53 12.72 -5.20
CA SER A 77 -3.88 14.01 -5.78
C SER A 77 -4.91 14.68 -4.87
N PRO A 78 -5.06 16.01 -4.95
CA PRO A 78 -6.13 16.72 -4.23
C PRO A 78 -7.52 16.09 -4.42
N ARG A 79 -7.76 15.39 -5.54
CA ARG A 79 -9.00 14.64 -5.80
C ARG A 79 -9.27 13.51 -4.80
N SER A 80 -8.23 12.88 -4.27
CA SER A 80 -8.35 11.79 -3.29
C SER A 80 -8.72 12.24 -1.88
N ILE A 81 -8.72 13.55 -1.60
CA ILE A 81 -9.15 14.11 -0.32
C ILE A 81 -10.67 13.94 -0.15
N VAL A 82 -11.41 13.97 -1.27
CA VAL A 82 -12.89 13.88 -1.30
C VAL A 82 -13.36 12.42 -1.44
N SER A 83 -12.46 11.52 -1.83
CA SER A 83 -12.80 10.10 -1.94
C SER A 83 -12.66 9.45 -0.57
N PRO A 84 -13.76 8.95 0.06
CA PRO A 84 -13.59 7.93 1.08
C PRO A 84 -12.78 6.80 0.43
N VAL A 85 -11.74 6.33 1.11
CA VAL A 85 -10.92 5.21 0.62
C VAL A 85 -11.80 3.96 0.60
N THR A 86 -12.49 3.75 -0.52
CA THR A 86 -13.04 2.46 -0.93
C THR A 86 -11.96 1.56 -1.54
N SER A 87 -10.69 1.98 -1.53
CA SER A 87 -9.56 1.11 -1.89
C SER A 87 -9.15 0.19 -0.72
N TYR A 88 -10.13 -0.43 -0.07
CA TYR A 88 -9.95 -1.72 0.57
C TYR A 88 -10.71 -2.73 -0.28
N GLY A 89 -10.01 -3.40 -1.20
CA GLY A 89 -10.47 -4.64 -1.83
C GLY A 89 -11.67 -4.54 -2.79
N THR A 90 -11.41 -4.33 -4.09
CA THR A 90 -12.33 -4.80 -5.15
C THR A 90 -11.66 -5.76 -6.15
N SER A 91 -10.55 -6.41 -5.77
CA SER A 91 -10.03 -7.56 -6.53
C SER A 91 -10.72 -8.88 -6.18
N TRP A 92 -11.63 -8.92 -5.20
CA TRP A 92 -12.33 -10.15 -4.77
C TRP A 92 -13.73 -10.34 -5.37
N LEU A 93 -14.20 -9.46 -6.27
CA LEU A 93 -15.51 -9.58 -6.94
C LEU A 93 -15.40 -9.53 -8.47
N ARG A 94 -14.40 -10.22 -9.02
CA ARG A 94 -14.44 -10.65 -10.43
C ARG A 94 -13.83 -12.05 -10.54
N ARG A 95 -14.60 -13.04 -10.10
CA ARG A 95 -14.53 -14.41 -10.63
C ARG A 95 -15.84 -14.68 -11.34
#